data_AF-A0A382Y0R4-F1
#
_entry.id   AF-A0A382Y0R4-F1
#
_cell.length_a   1.000
_cell.length_b   1.000
_cell.length_c   1.000
_cell.angle_alpha   90.00
_cell.angle_beta   90.00
_cell.angle_gamma   90.00
#
_symmetry.space_group_name_H-M   'P 1'
#
loop_
_entity.id
_entity.type
_entity.pdbx_description
1 polymer ?
#
loop_
_entity_poly.entity_id
_entity_poly.type
_entity_poly.pdbx_seq_one_letter_code
_entity_poly.pdbx_strand_id
1 'polypeptide(L)'
;MHQLGFLANSVGGLGTAIANDIEQFGAMYRGSDRCRRFVSLAAFARSMSSLDVLAAYVEVFNPNYWLRRAEFATDPKRYRRYRRLVEHLDGRRYERLQRILRRFREDIMDFDGGLESVDSPAPPMSDELAILHALRIGMIQELFVLAVRIPRFSTQTDVTVGALIQDLLQLNVLPSMEVLEEAFPADGRPLEDGA
;
A
#
# COMPACT_ATOMS: atom_id res chain seq x y z
N MET A 1 4.59 -7.01 -5.13
CA MET A 1 3.60 -7.53 -4.15
C MET A 1 4.18 -7.65 -2.74
N HIS A 2 5.42 -8.15 -2.53
CA HIS A 2 6.04 -8.27 -1.19
C HIS A 2 6.22 -6.96 -0.38
N GLN A 3 6.02 -5.78 -0.97
CA GLN A 3 6.29 -4.50 -0.33
C GLN A 3 5.08 -3.86 0.39
N LEU A 4 3.89 -4.47 0.31
CA LEU A 4 2.63 -3.89 0.82
C LEU A 4 2.05 -4.64 2.03
N GLY A 5 2.87 -5.44 2.73
CA GLY A 5 2.44 -6.19 3.92
C GLY A 5 1.49 -7.37 3.63
N PHE A 6 1.38 -7.77 2.36
CA PHE A 6 0.57 -8.91 1.94
C PHE A 6 1.25 -9.72 0.83
N LEU A 7 1.51 -11.00 1.10
CA LEU A 7 2.16 -11.93 0.17
C LEU A 7 1.14 -12.58 -0.77
N ALA A 8 0.42 -11.76 -1.56
CA ALA A 8 -0.65 -12.22 -2.45
C ALA A 8 -0.20 -13.33 -3.43
N ASN A 9 1.05 -13.28 -3.90
CA ASN A 9 1.59 -14.29 -4.82
C ASN A 9 1.77 -15.67 -4.18
N SER A 10 1.83 -15.73 -2.84
CA SER A 10 2.11 -16.95 -2.09
C SER A 10 0.86 -17.53 -1.42
N VAL A 11 -0.10 -16.68 -1.07
CA VAL A 11 -1.33 -17.08 -0.34
C VAL A 11 -2.59 -16.94 -1.21
N GLY A 12 -2.56 -16.08 -2.23
CA GLY A 12 -3.76 -15.73 -2.99
C GLY A 12 -4.34 -16.89 -3.80
N GLY A 13 -5.65 -17.08 -3.68
CA GLY A 13 -6.45 -18.08 -4.38
C GLY A 13 -6.47 -19.45 -3.71
N LEU A 14 -5.67 -19.66 -2.65
CA LEU A 14 -5.62 -20.94 -1.95
C LEU A 14 -6.87 -21.16 -1.11
N GLY A 15 -7.40 -20.13 -0.45
CA GLY A 15 -8.64 -20.26 0.31
C GLY A 15 -9.84 -20.54 -0.58
N THR A 16 -9.95 -19.83 -1.70
CA THR A 16 -10.98 -20.10 -2.71
C THR A 16 -10.92 -21.56 -3.19
N ALA A 17 -9.71 -22.11 -3.36
CA ALA A 17 -9.54 -23.51 -3.74
C ALA A 17 -9.97 -24.48 -2.62
N ILE A 18 -9.68 -24.16 -1.36
CA ILE A 18 -10.09 -24.97 -0.19
C ILE A 18 -11.61 -24.92 -0.01
N ALA A 19 -12.23 -23.74 -0.15
CA ALA A 19 -13.67 -23.55 0.02
C ALA A 19 -14.51 -24.36 -0.98
N ASN A 20 -13.95 -24.71 -2.15
CA ASN A 20 -14.63 -25.55 -3.12
C ASN A 20 -14.91 -26.98 -2.60
N ASP A 21 -14.00 -27.56 -1.81
CA ASP A 21 -14.16 -28.89 -1.22
C ASP A 21 -13.28 -29.06 0.04
N ILE A 22 -13.82 -28.61 1.18
CA ILE A 22 -13.12 -28.61 2.47
C ILE A 22 -12.86 -30.04 3.00
N GLU A 23 -13.76 -30.98 2.72
CA GLU A 23 -13.61 -32.38 3.14
C GLU A 23 -12.47 -33.05 2.38
N GLN A 24 -12.42 -32.86 1.06
CA GLN A 24 -11.32 -33.35 0.23
C GLN A 24 -10.00 -32.69 0.60
N PHE A 25 -10.00 -31.38 0.89
CA PHE A 25 -8.82 -30.71 1.42
C PHE A 25 -8.31 -31.39 2.70
N GLY A 26 -9.17 -31.64 3.69
CA GLY A 26 -8.80 -32.29 4.93
C GLY A 26 -8.26 -33.71 4.73
N ALA A 27 -8.87 -34.49 3.83
CA ALA A 27 -8.37 -35.81 3.45
C ALA A 27 -6.98 -35.73 2.79
N MET A 28 -6.77 -34.80 1.86
CA MET A 28 -5.50 -34.59 1.17
C MET A 28 -4.40 -34.12 2.14
N TYR A 29 -4.73 -33.21 3.04
CA TYR A 29 -3.81 -32.72 4.06
C TYR A 29 -3.32 -33.85 4.97
N ARG A 30 -4.24 -34.71 5.47
CA ARG A 30 -3.87 -35.86 6.29
C ARG A 30 -3.09 -36.93 5.50
N GLY A 31 -3.47 -37.17 4.25
CA GLY A 31 -2.90 -38.25 3.43
C GLY A 31 -1.63 -37.91 2.65
N SER A 32 -1.23 -36.64 2.52
CA SER A 32 -0.14 -36.22 1.62
C SER A 32 0.88 -35.28 2.28
N ASP A 33 2.11 -35.77 2.45
CA ASP A 33 3.27 -34.98 2.91
C ASP A 33 3.53 -33.76 2.03
N ARG A 34 3.37 -33.92 0.71
CA ARG A 34 3.52 -32.84 -0.25
C ARG A 34 2.49 -31.74 0.01
N CYS A 35 1.23 -32.12 0.19
CA CYS A 35 0.14 -31.17 0.51
C CYS A 35 0.47 -30.41 1.80
N ARG A 36 0.85 -31.11 2.87
CA ARG A 36 1.22 -30.46 4.14
C ARG A 36 2.34 -29.45 3.97
N ARG A 37 3.41 -29.78 3.24
CA ARG A 37 4.52 -28.84 2.99
C ARG A 37 4.08 -27.58 2.24
N PHE A 38 3.23 -27.72 1.21
CA PHE A 38 2.67 -26.56 0.51
C PHE A 38 1.81 -25.69 1.42
N VAL A 39 0.94 -26.31 2.22
CA VAL A 39 0.09 -25.61 3.18
C VAL A 39 0.93 -24.93 4.26
N SER A 40 1.99 -25.57 4.77
CA SER A 40 2.91 -24.94 5.73
C SER A 40 3.63 -23.72 5.15
N LEU A 41 4.04 -23.76 3.88
CA LEU A 41 4.61 -22.60 3.21
C LEU A 41 3.59 -21.45 3.08
N ALA A 42 2.35 -21.77 2.72
CA ALA A 42 1.28 -20.79 2.63
C ALA A 42 0.92 -20.21 4.00
N ALA A 43 0.86 -21.04 5.05
CA ALA A 43 0.62 -20.61 6.42
C ALA A 43 1.73 -19.69 6.94
N PHE A 44 2.99 -19.98 6.61
CA PHE A 44 4.11 -19.08 6.90
C PHE A 44 3.99 -17.75 6.14
N ALA A 45 3.61 -17.78 4.86
CA ALA A 45 3.37 -16.55 4.12
C ALA A 45 2.18 -15.74 4.69
N ARG A 46 1.15 -16.43 5.19
CA ARG A 46 0.00 -15.85 5.89
C ARG A 46 0.39 -15.21 7.22
N SER A 47 1.33 -15.79 7.97
CA SER A 47 1.86 -15.20 9.20
C SER A 47 2.75 -13.99 8.95
N MET A 48 3.26 -13.82 7.74
CA MET A 48 4.00 -12.60 7.33
C MET A 48 3.10 -11.56 6.67
N SER A 49 1.77 -11.75 6.72
CA SER A 49 0.79 -10.97 5.97
C SER A 49 -0.32 -10.43 6.87
N SER A 50 -0.74 -9.18 6.66
CA SER A 50 -1.88 -8.59 7.35
C SER A 50 -2.73 -7.77 6.38
N LEU A 51 -4.01 -8.14 6.26
CA LEU A 51 -4.95 -7.38 5.43
C LEU A 51 -5.28 -6.01 6.01
N ASP A 52 -5.16 -5.83 7.32
CA ASP A 52 -5.39 -4.53 7.94
C ASP A 52 -4.22 -3.59 7.67
N VAL A 53 -2.98 -4.12 7.64
CA VAL A 53 -1.81 -3.39 7.15
C VAL A 53 -1.98 -3.02 5.66
N LEU A 54 -2.39 -3.97 4.82
CA LEU A 54 -2.66 -3.69 3.40
C LEU A 54 -3.77 -2.64 3.24
N ALA A 55 -4.84 -2.72 4.03
CA ALA A 55 -5.92 -1.74 4.06
C ALA A 55 -5.39 -0.35 4.43
N ALA A 56 -4.52 -0.27 5.43
CA ALA A 56 -3.89 0.99 5.83
C ALA A 56 -3.02 1.60 4.72
N TYR A 57 -2.31 0.79 3.91
CA TYR A 57 -1.64 1.28 2.69
C TYR A 57 -2.63 1.82 1.65
N VAL A 58 -3.77 1.16 1.48
CA VAL A 58 -4.82 1.59 0.54
C VAL A 58 -5.48 2.89 1.00
N GLU A 59 -5.69 3.08 2.30
CA GLU A 59 -6.28 4.30 2.87
C GLU A 59 -5.47 5.56 2.59
N VAL A 60 -4.16 5.46 2.38
CA VAL A 60 -3.34 6.62 1.98
C VAL A 60 -3.78 7.20 0.62
N PHE A 61 -4.45 6.40 -0.22
CA PHE A 61 -5.01 6.84 -1.50
C PHE A 61 -6.47 7.31 -1.40
N ASN A 62 -7.09 7.23 -0.22
CA ASN A 62 -8.48 7.65 0.00
C ASN A 62 -8.57 9.18 0.13
N PRO A 63 -9.26 9.90 -0.77
CA PRO A 63 -9.43 11.35 -0.64
C PRO A 63 -10.10 11.76 0.67
N ASN A 64 -11.06 10.97 1.16
CA ASN A 64 -11.78 11.27 2.40
C ASN A 64 -10.89 11.15 3.64
N TYR A 65 -9.89 10.27 3.62
CA TYR A 65 -8.90 10.15 4.69
C TYR A 65 -8.18 11.50 4.90
N TRP A 66 -7.75 12.13 3.82
CA TRP A 66 -7.06 13.42 3.85
C TRP A 66 -7.99 14.61 4.11
N LEU A 67 -9.22 14.59 3.59
CA LEU A 67 -10.23 15.60 3.92
C LEU A 67 -10.55 15.60 5.42
N ARG A 68 -10.68 14.42 6.04
CA ARG A 68 -10.86 14.31 7.50
C ARG A 68 -9.66 14.87 8.25
N ARG A 69 -8.43 14.60 7.80
CA ARG A 69 -7.22 15.23 8.39
C ARG A 69 -7.20 16.75 8.22
N ALA A 70 -7.75 17.27 7.13
CA ALA A 70 -7.92 18.71 6.92
C ALA A 70 -8.94 19.31 7.88
N GLU A 71 -10.09 18.65 8.08
CA GLU A 71 -11.14 19.09 9.01
C GLU A 71 -10.61 19.32 10.44
N PHE A 72 -9.75 18.42 10.92
CA PHE A 72 -9.15 18.52 12.26
C PHE A 72 -7.79 19.24 12.30
N ALA A 73 -7.32 19.81 11.19
CA ALA A 73 -6.03 20.50 11.15
C ALA A 73 -6.12 21.88 11.83
N THR A 74 -5.36 22.07 12.92
CA THR A 74 -5.25 23.36 13.59
C THR A 74 -4.29 24.33 12.89
N ASP A 75 -3.28 23.81 12.18
CA ASP A 75 -2.34 24.62 11.38
C ASP A 75 -2.92 24.92 9.97
N PRO A 76 -3.13 26.19 9.60
CA PRO A 76 -3.62 26.57 8.28
C PRO A 76 -2.75 26.08 7.11
N LYS A 77 -1.44 25.94 7.32
CA LYS A 77 -0.54 25.41 6.27
C LYS A 77 -0.81 23.93 6.02
N ARG A 78 -0.97 23.13 7.09
CA ARG A 78 -1.36 21.71 6.98
C ARG A 78 -2.74 21.55 6.35
N TYR A 79 -3.73 22.35 6.76
CA TYR A 79 -5.06 22.37 6.13
C TYR A 79 -4.98 22.51 4.60
N ARG A 80 -4.25 23.54 4.11
CA ARG A 80 -4.09 23.79 2.67
C ARG A 80 -3.37 22.64 1.96
N ARG A 81 -2.34 22.05 2.59
CA ARG A 81 -1.60 20.92 2.01
C ARG A 81 -2.50 19.68 1.85
N TYR A 82 -3.27 19.33 2.87
CA TYR A 82 -4.20 18.19 2.76
C TYR A 82 -5.26 18.41 1.67
N ARG A 83 -5.79 19.63 1.53
CA ARG A 83 -6.71 19.94 0.43
C ARG A 83 -6.05 19.86 -0.95
N ARG A 84 -4.85 20.41 -1.11
CA ARG A 84 -4.08 20.29 -2.37
C ARG A 84 -3.76 18.83 -2.70
N LEU A 85 -3.46 18.00 -1.69
CA LEU A 85 -3.24 16.57 -1.90
C LEU A 85 -4.47 15.86 -2.46
N VAL A 86 -5.66 16.18 -1.94
CA VAL A 86 -6.92 15.61 -2.44
C VAL A 86 -7.14 15.89 -3.93
N GLU A 87 -6.76 17.06 -4.42
CA GLU A 87 -6.85 17.42 -5.85
C GLU A 87 -6.00 16.51 -6.76
N HIS A 88 -4.99 15.83 -6.19
CA HIS A 88 -4.08 14.95 -6.90
C HIS A 88 -4.39 13.45 -6.70
N LEU A 89 -5.40 13.09 -5.91
CA LEU A 89 -5.78 11.70 -5.66
C LEU A 89 -6.90 11.24 -6.61
N ASP A 90 -6.72 10.07 -7.24
CA ASP A 90 -7.76 9.44 -8.07
C ASP A 90 -8.66 8.53 -7.21
N GLY A 91 -9.89 8.97 -6.94
CA GLY A 91 -10.89 8.18 -6.21
C GLY A 91 -11.16 6.80 -6.85
N ARG A 92 -11.09 6.69 -8.19
CA ARG A 92 -11.29 5.40 -8.88
C ARG A 92 -10.16 4.42 -8.61
N ARG A 93 -8.93 4.91 -8.40
CA ARG A 93 -7.80 4.07 -7.98
C ARG A 93 -8.08 3.47 -6.60
N TYR A 94 -8.53 4.29 -5.66
CA TYR A 94 -8.89 3.83 -4.32
C TYR A 94 -10.02 2.78 -4.36
N GLU A 95 -11.10 3.02 -5.12
CA GLU A 95 -12.19 2.05 -5.29
C GLU A 95 -11.73 0.72 -5.90
N ARG A 96 -10.84 0.76 -6.91
CA ARG A 96 -10.23 -0.45 -7.48
C ARG A 96 -9.44 -1.23 -6.42
N LEU A 97 -8.62 -0.54 -5.63
CA LEU A 97 -7.83 -1.15 -4.57
C LEU A 97 -8.71 -1.76 -3.47
N GLN A 98 -9.78 -1.08 -3.07
CA GLN A 98 -10.76 -1.60 -2.12
C GLN A 98 -11.45 -2.88 -2.62
N ARG A 99 -11.79 -2.94 -3.91
CA ARG A 99 -12.35 -4.18 -4.51
C ARG A 99 -11.36 -5.33 -4.48
N ILE A 100 -10.08 -5.08 -4.73
CA ILE A 100 -9.02 -6.10 -4.62
C ILE A 100 -8.88 -6.56 -3.17
N LEU A 101 -8.85 -5.62 -2.21
CA LEU A 101 -8.76 -5.91 -0.78
C LEU A 101 -9.92 -6.80 -0.31
N ARG A 102 -11.15 -6.52 -0.77
CA ARG A 102 -12.33 -7.35 -0.46
C ARG A 102 -12.15 -8.80 -0.93
N ARG A 103 -11.65 -9.01 -2.16
CA ARG A 103 -11.38 -10.35 -2.69
C ARG A 103 -10.31 -11.09 -1.89
N PHE A 104 -9.24 -10.41 -1.50
CA PHE A 104 -8.22 -11.02 -0.65
C PHE A 104 -8.75 -11.33 0.75
N ARG A 105 -9.69 -10.53 1.27
CA ARG A 105 -10.34 -10.80 2.55
C ARG A 105 -11.18 -12.06 2.51
N GLU A 106 -12.00 -12.23 1.49
CA GLU A 106 -12.77 -13.47 1.26
C GLU A 106 -11.83 -14.67 1.17
N ASP A 107 -10.82 -14.60 0.31
CA ASP A 107 -9.87 -15.69 0.10
C ASP A 107 -9.08 -16.06 1.37
N ILE A 108 -8.66 -15.08 2.18
CA ILE A 108 -7.98 -15.39 3.45
C ILE A 108 -8.92 -15.99 4.46
N MET A 109 -10.17 -15.53 4.56
CA MET A 109 -11.14 -16.11 5.50
C MET A 109 -11.36 -17.59 5.20
N ASP A 110 -11.49 -17.94 3.92
CA ASP A 110 -11.61 -19.32 3.49
C ASP A 110 -10.33 -20.13 3.77
N PHE A 111 -9.16 -19.52 3.56
CA PHE A 111 -7.87 -20.16 3.85
C PHE A 111 -7.69 -20.42 5.35
N ASP A 112 -7.95 -19.42 6.20
CA ASP A 112 -7.84 -19.52 7.65
C ASP A 112 -8.84 -20.57 8.19
N GLY A 113 -10.09 -20.58 7.71
CA GLY A 113 -11.07 -21.62 8.05
C GLY A 113 -10.66 -23.02 7.58
N GLY A 114 -10.03 -23.13 6.42
CA GLY A 114 -9.39 -24.35 5.94
C GLY A 114 -8.32 -24.86 6.90
N LEU A 115 -7.40 -23.99 7.32
CA LEU A 115 -6.35 -24.32 8.29
C LEU A 115 -6.91 -24.74 9.65
N GLU A 116 -7.97 -24.09 10.12
CA GLU A 116 -8.68 -24.47 11.34
C GLU A 116 -9.28 -25.87 11.24
N SER A 117 -9.88 -26.23 10.10
CA SER A 117 -10.47 -27.57 9.89
C SER A 117 -9.49 -28.74 9.98
N VAL A 118 -8.19 -28.46 9.91
CA VAL A 118 -7.10 -29.44 10.02
C VAL A 118 -6.21 -29.19 11.25
N ASP A 119 -6.70 -28.43 12.23
CA ASP A 119 -6.02 -28.11 13.48
C ASP A 119 -4.62 -27.48 13.29
N SER A 120 -4.45 -26.67 12.23
CA SER A 120 -3.17 -26.06 11.86
C SER A 120 -3.29 -24.56 11.55
N PRO A 121 -3.87 -23.73 12.45
CA PRO A 121 -4.06 -22.30 12.20
C PRO A 121 -2.72 -21.59 11.97
N ALA A 122 -2.70 -20.62 11.05
CA ALA A 122 -1.54 -19.76 10.86
C ALA A 122 -1.45 -18.74 12.01
N PRO A 123 -0.25 -18.52 12.59
CA PRO A 123 -0.09 -17.47 13.58
C PRO A 123 -0.28 -16.08 12.93
N PRO A 124 -0.71 -15.07 13.69
CA PRO A 124 -0.80 -13.71 13.19
C PRO A 124 0.59 -13.12 12.88
N MET A 125 0.59 -12.00 12.15
CA MET A 125 1.78 -11.17 11.97
C MET A 125 2.33 -10.71 13.32
N SER A 126 3.64 -10.80 13.50
CA SER A 126 4.36 -10.28 14.68
C SER A 126 4.20 -8.77 14.82
N ASP A 127 4.16 -8.27 16.06
CA ASP A 127 4.05 -6.84 16.36
C ASP A 127 5.24 -6.04 15.80
N GLU A 128 6.46 -6.60 15.81
CA GLU A 128 7.65 -5.93 15.26
C GLU A 128 7.49 -5.63 13.76
N LEU A 129 6.99 -6.61 13.00
CA LEU A 129 6.72 -6.42 11.58
C LEU A 129 5.56 -5.45 11.34
N ALA A 130 4.51 -5.50 12.17
CA ALA A 130 3.40 -4.56 12.10
C ALA A 130 3.87 -3.11 12.36
N ILE A 131 4.78 -2.90 13.32
CA ILE A 131 5.39 -1.59 13.61
C ILE A 131 6.21 -1.09 12.42
N LEU A 132 7.02 -1.95 11.77
CA LEU A 132 7.77 -1.57 10.58
C LEU A 132 6.84 -1.11 9.44
N HIS A 133 5.72 -1.80 9.26
CA HIS A 133 4.70 -1.37 8.30
C HIS A 133 4.06 -0.03 8.67
N ALA A 134 3.69 0.15 9.95
CA ALA A 134 3.14 1.42 10.43
C ALA A 134 4.11 2.59 10.21
N LEU A 135 5.41 2.40 10.50
CA LEU A 135 6.45 3.38 10.26
C LEU A 135 6.55 3.72 8.76
N ARG A 136 6.58 2.70 7.90
CA ARG A 136 6.61 2.90 6.45
C ARG A 136 5.39 3.65 5.94
N ILE A 137 4.18 3.33 6.43
CA ILE A 137 2.95 4.04 6.10
C ILE A 137 3.06 5.50 6.52
N GLY A 138 3.56 5.78 7.73
CA GLY A 138 3.82 7.13 8.21
C GLY A 138 4.78 7.92 7.31
N MET A 139 5.88 7.29 6.86
CA MET A 139 6.81 7.92 5.91
C MET A 139 6.16 8.23 4.56
N ILE A 140 5.32 7.33 4.03
CA ILE A 140 4.59 7.56 2.78
C ILE A 140 3.59 8.71 2.95
N GLN A 141 2.88 8.77 4.07
CA GLN A 141 1.96 9.88 4.36
C GLN A 141 2.70 11.21 4.39
N GLU A 142 3.86 11.28 5.05
CA GLU A 142 4.68 12.49 5.06
C GLU A 142 5.22 12.83 3.68
N LEU A 143 5.68 11.84 2.89
CA LEU A 143 6.09 12.05 1.50
C LEU A 143 4.97 12.69 0.67
N PHE A 144 3.73 12.23 0.80
CA PHE A 144 2.58 12.76 0.06
C PHE A 144 2.30 14.23 0.43
N VAL A 145 2.39 14.55 1.73
CA VAL A 145 2.25 15.94 2.22
C VAL A 145 3.42 16.81 1.76
N LEU A 146 4.63 16.26 1.64
CA LEU A 146 5.79 16.95 1.11
C LEU A 146 5.69 17.22 -0.39
N ALA A 147 5.21 16.25 -1.18
CA ALA A 147 5.07 16.37 -2.63
C ALA A 147 4.21 17.58 -3.01
N VAL A 148 3.11 17.82 -2.29
CA VAL A 148 2.24 18.98 -2.55
C VAL A 148 2.78 20.31 -2.04
N ARG A 149 4.01 20.35 -1.51
CA ARG A 149 4.73 21.60 -1.23
C ARG A 149 5.56 22.09 -2.40
N ILE A 150 5.77 21.24 -3.41
CA ILE A 150 6.58 21.60 -4.57
C ILE A 150 5.97 22.86 -5.23
N PRO A 151 6.75 23.95 -5.33
CA PRO A 151 6.29 25.18 -5.96
C PRO A 151 6.18 24.97 -7.47
N ARG A 152 5.59 25.92 -8.20
CA ARG A 152 5.65 25.89 -9.67
C ARG A 152 7.08 26.21 -10.10
N PHE A 153 7.58 25.50 -11.10
CA PHE A 153 8.87 25.72 -11.73
C PHE A 153 8.75 25.44 -13.23
N SER A 154 9.65 26.04 -14.00
CA SER A 154 9.88 25.71 -15.40
C SER A 154 11.14 24.84 -15.47
N THR A 155 11.10 23.73 -16.20
CA THR A 155 12.29 22.92 -16.49
C THR A 155 12.64 23.03 -17.97
N GLN A 156 13.89 22.72 -18.32
CA GLN A 156 14.24 22.48 -19.73
C GLN A 156 13.60 21.19 -20.27
N THR A 157 13.15 20.30 -19.38
CA THR A 157 12.77 18.91 -19.66
C THR A 157 11.26 18.68 -19.89
N ASP A 158 10.45 19.73 -20.09
CA ASP A 158 8.99 19.66 -20.34
C ASP A 158 8.15 18.93 -19.24
N VAL A 159 8.73 18.66 -18.06
CA VAL A 159 8.02 17.97 -16.96
C VAL A 159 7.21 18.98 -16.15
N THR A 160 5.90 18.73 -16.04
CA THR A 160 5.01 19.57 -15.23
C THR A 160 5.07 19.21 -13.75
N VAL A 161 4.85 20.19 -12.87
CA VAL A 161 4.71 19.96 -11.41
C VAL A 161 3.60 18.95 -11.09
N GLY A 162 2.51 18.97 -11.86
CA GLY A 162 1.43 18.00 -11.72
C GLY A 162 1.89 16.57 -11.98
N ALA A 163 2.65 16.35 -13.06
CA ALA A 163 3.23 15.04 -13.38
C ALA A 163 4.21 14.58 -12.30
N LEU A 164 5.10 15.47 -11.85
CA LEU A 164 6.05 15.16 -10.78
C LEU A 164 5.35 14.77 -9.45
N ILE A 165 4.29 15.49 -9.08
CA ILE A 165 3.48 15.12 -7.91
C ILE A 165 2.87 13.74 -8.12
N GLN A 166 2.32 13.43 -9.30
CA GLN A 166 1.75 12.11 -9.58
C GLN A 166 2.80 11.00 -9.47
N ASP A 167 4.03 11.20 -9.94
CA ASP A 167 5.12 10.23 -9.82
C ASP A 167 5.48 9.95 -8.35
N LEU A 168 5.59 11.00 -7.54
CA LEU A 168 5.80 10.86 -6.09
C LEU A 168 4.65 10.12 -5.40
N LEU A 169 3.39 10.38 -5.79
CA LEU A 169 2.22 9.64 -5.29
C LEU A 169 2.19 8.19 -5.77
N GLN A 170 2.90 7.86 -6.85
CA GLN A 170 3.14 6.48 -7.30
C GLN A 170 4.38 5.85 -6.66
N LEU A 171 5.07 6.57 -5.77
CA LEU A 171 6.31 6.16 -5.11
C LEU A 171 7.52 6.01 -6.06
N ASN A 172 7.49 6.67 -7.21
CA ASN A 172 8.64 6.78 -8.11
C ASN A 172 9.64 7.83 -7.59
N VAL A 173 10.13 7.62 -6.36
CA VAL A 173 10.86 8.66 -5.61
C VAL A 173 12.19 9.01 -6.26
N LEU A 174 13.03 8.03 -6.60
CA LEU A 174 14.39 8.30 -7.09
C LEU A 174 14.39 9.13 -8.39
N PRO A 175 13.63 8.77 -9.44
CA PRO A 175 13.59 9.60 -10.65
C PRO A 175 13.00 11.00 -10.38
N SER A 176 11.99 11.10 -9.50
CA SER A 176 11.44 12.40 -9.12
C SER A 176 12.45 13.30 -8.41
N MET A 177 13.41 12.73 -7.67
CA MET A 177 14.47 13.51 -7.02
C MET A 177 15.43 14.12 -8.03
N GLU A 178 15.79 13.41 -9.09
CA GLU A 178 16.67 13.93 -10.16
C GLU A 178 16.05 15.17 -10.83
N VAL A 179 14.74 15.11 -11.12
CA VAL A 179 14.00 16.27 -11.67
C VAL A 179 13.99 17.44 -10.69
N LEU A 180 13.84 17.18 -9.40
CA LEU A 180 13.85 18.23 -8.37
C LEU A 180 15.23 18.86 -8.18
N GLU A 181 16.30 18.07 -8.27
CA GLU A 181 17.68 18.56 -8.17
C GLU A 181 18.05 19.44 -9.38
N GLU A 182 17.59 19.06 -10.58
CA GLU A 182 17.74 19.89 -11.79
C GLU A 182 16.94 21.20 -11.68
N ALA A 183 15.69 21.10 -11.23
CA ALA A 183 14.80 22.25 -11.10
C ALA A 183 15.12 23.18 -9.92
N PHE A 184 15.79 22.69 -8.87
CA PHE A 184 16.14 23.46 -7.68
C PHE A 184 17.56 23.15 -7.22
N PRO A 185 18.60 23.64 -7.93
CA PRO A 185 19.99 23.38 -7.58
C PRO A 185 20.33 23.88 -6.18
N ALA A 186 20.97 23.03 -5.37
CA ALA A 186 21.34 23.33 -3.98
C ALA A 186 22.27 24.54 -3.82
N ASP A 187 22.96 24.94 -4.89
CA ASP A 187 23.92 26.04 -4.92
C ASP A 187 23.27 27.44 -4.96
N GLY A 188 21.93 27.53 -5.01
CA GLY A 188 21.21 28.80 -4.97
C GLY A 188 21.36 29.67 -6.23
N ARG A 189 21.75 29.08 -7.37
CA ARG A 189 21.69 29.79 -8.66
C ARG A 189 20.24 30.23 -8.91
N PRO A 190 19.98 31.51 -9.23
CA PRO A 190 18.62 31.98 -9.47
C PRO A 190 18.01 31.17 -10.61
N LEU A 191 16.74 30.76 -10.43
CA LEU A 191 15.92 30.30 -11.54
C LEU A 191 15.83 31.47 -12.52
N GLU A 192 16.30 31.30 -13.75
CA GLU A 192 16.12 32.33 -14.77
C GLU A 192 14.62 32.58 -14.93
N ASP A 193 14.20 33.81 -14.61
CA ASP A 193 12.81 34.25 -14.71
C ASP A 193 12.37 34.17 -16.18
N GLY A 194 11.58 33.15 -16.52
CA GLY A 194 10.88 33.05 -17.79
C GLY A 194 9.67 33.99 -17.80
N ALA A 195 9.70 34.96 -18.72
CA ALA A 195 8.63 35.91 -19.04
C ALA A 195 7.31 35.25 -19.45
#